data_AF-A0A2N1P802-F1
#
_entry.id   AF-A0A2N1P802-F1
#
_cell.length_a   1.000
_cell.length_b   1.000
_cell.length_c   1.000
_cell.angle_alpha   90.00
_cell.angle_beta   90.00
_cell.angle_gamma   90.00
#
_symmetry.space_group_name_H-M   'P 1'
#
loop_
_entity.id
_entity.type
_entity.pdbx_description
1 polymer ?
#
loop_
_entity_poly.entity_id
_entity_poly.type
_entity_poly.pdbx_seq_one_letter_code
_entity_poly.pdbx_strand_id
1 'polypeptide(L)'
;MSELLMVIVGGLLLGIGLSKTIGISYLMVYLIIGAITNNMSMMHRLVYAEMRQIEMPFYIAFFVLSGASLELAQLGNLGLLGLAYLILRPTGKFLGAFFAGRKSGAGEIIYRNLGLALLPQAGVAIGLVLTVTESHPEMGGIIGTVIFSSVIIYEGIGPFLTKFAIARAGEIHLQE
;
A
#
# COMPACT_ATOMS: atom_id res chain seq x y z
N MET A 1 11.83 5.16 -27.55
CA MET A 1 12.00 4.67 -26.17
C MET A 1 11.89 5.82 -25.18
N SER A 2 12.71 6.87 -25.28
CA SER A 2 12.60 8.08 -24.43
C SER A 2 11.27 8.84 -24.55
N GLU A 3 10.66 8.91 -25.74
CA GLU A 3 9.41 9.66 -25.96
C GLU A 3 8.21 9.08 -25.20
N LEU A 4 8.06 7.74 -25.19
CA LEU A 4 6.96 7.09 -24.48
C LEU A 4 7.12 7.29 -22.97
N LEU A 5 8.34 7.17 -22.45
CA LEU A 5 8.60 7.44 -21.04
C LEU A 5 8.27 8.89 -20.66
N MET A 6 8.62 9.86 -21.51
CA MET A 6 8.23 11.27 -21.31
C MET A 6 6.72 11.46 -21.28
N VAL A 7 5.98 10.79 -22.17
CA VAL A 7 4.51 10.81 -22.16
C VAL A 7 3.95 10.20 -20.87
N ILE A 8 4.51 9.09 -20.40
CA ILE A 8 4.03 8.46 -19.16
C ILE A 8 4.33 9.35 -17.96
N VAL A 9 5.56 9.84 -17.81
CA VAL A 9 5.94 10.75 -16.70
C VAL A 9 5.12 12.04 -16.77
N GLY A 10 4.93 12.63 -17.94
CA GLY A 10 4.07 13.78 -18.14
C GLY A 10 2.62 13.50 -17.75
N GLY A 11 2.07 12.35 -18.16
CA GLY A 11 0.73 11.89 -17.78
C GLY A 11 0.58 11.65 -16.28
N LEU A 12 1.62 11.09 -15.63
CA LEU A 12 1.69 10.98 -14.18
C LEU A 12 1.67 12.39 -13.55
N LEU A 13 2.54 13.31 -13.92
CA LEU A 13 2.53 14.66 -13.31
C LEU A 13 1.20 15.40 -13.53
N LEU A 14 0.62 15.30 -14.73
CA LEU A 14 -0.68 15.87 -15.05
C LEU A 14 -1.80 15.26 -14.21
N GLY A 15 -1.83 13.94 -14.03
CA GLY A 15 -2.81 13.28 -13.17
C GLY A 15 -2.70 13.71 -11.70
N ILE A 16 -1.49 14.00 -11.20
CA ILE A 16 -1.28 14.48 -9.83
C ILE A 16 -1.87 15.90 -9.72
N GLY A 17 -1.57 16.75 -10.70
CA GLY A 17 -2.13 18.10 -10.77
C GLY A 17 -3.66 18.09 -10.81
N LEU A 18 -4.26 17.30 -11.71
CA LEU A 18 -5.71 17.20 -11.87
C LEU A 18 -6.40 16.58 -10.66
N SER A 19 -5.83 15.52 -10.07
CA SER A 19 -6.41 14.91 -8.87
C SER A 19 -6.41 15.89 -7.70
N LYS A 20 -5.34 16.69 -7.55
CA LYS A 20 -5.27 17.74 -6.52
C LYS A 20 -6.29 18.86 -6.75
N THR A 21 -6.54 19.28 -7.99
CA THR A 21 -7.55 20.33 -8.27
C THR A 21 -8.98 19.84 -8.06
N ILE A 22 -9.26 18.56 -8.34
CA ILE A 22 -10.59 17.96 -8.16
C ILE A 22 -10.80 17.48 -6.70
N GLY A 23 -9.73 17.37 -5.91
CA GLY A 23 -9.79 16.91 -4.51
C GLY A 23 -9.92 15.39 -4.36
N ILE A 24 -9.43 14.62 -5.33
CA ILE A 24 -9.44 13.14 -5.32
C ILE A 24 -8.02 12.63 -5.02
N SER A 25 -7.91 11.46 -4.37
CA SER A 25 -6.61 10.80 -4.16
C SER A 25 -5.94 10.44 -5.48
N TYR A 26 -4.74 10.96 -5.72
CA TYR A 26 -3.91 10.61 -6.88
C TYR A 26 -3.61 9.11 -6.95
N LEU A 27 -3.48 8.41 -5.81
CA LEU A 27 -3.28 6.96 -5.77
C LEU A 27 -4.45 6.22 -6.41
N MET A 28 -5.67 6.64 -6.09
CA MET A 28 -6.88 6.05 -6.68
C MET A 28 -6.93 6.30 -8.19
N VAL A 29 -6.57 7.51 -8.62
CA VAL A 29 -6.50 7.87 -10.03
C VAL A 29 -5.52 6.95 -10.78
N TYR A 30 -4.31 6.72 -10.26
CA TYR A 30 -3.35 5.83 -10.93
C TYR A 30 -3.69 4.36 -10.86
N LEU A 31 -4.36 3.90 -9.79
CA LEU A 31 -4.90 2.53 -9.75
C LEU A 31 -5.92 2.32 -10.88
N ILE A 32 -6.82 3.29 -11.08
CA ILE A 32 -7.81 3.24 -12.15
C ILE A 32 -7.12 3.31 -13.52
N ILE A 33 -6.19 4.24 -13.73
CA ILE A 33 -5.45 4.37 -14.99
C ILE A 33 -4.69 3.07 -15.30
N GLY A 34 -3.97 2.51 -14.33
CA GLY A 34 -3.26 1.24 -14.50
C GLY A 34 -4.19 0.08 -14.85
N ALA A 35 -5.34 -0.02 -14.16
CA ALA A 35 -6.36 -1.02 -14.46
C ALA A 35 -6.91 -0.85 -15.89
N ILE A 36 -7.25 0.37 -16.31
CA ILE A 36 -7.74 0.65 -17.67
C ILE A 36 -6.66 0.33 -18.70
N THR A 37 -5.43 0.81 -18.49
CA THR A 37 -4.31 0.57 -19.42
C THR A 37 -4.05 -0.92 -19.58
N ASN A 38 -4.02 -1.70 -18.49
CA ASN A 38 -3.76 -3.13 -18.58
C ASN A 38 -4.87 -3.92 -19.29
N ASN A 39 -6.13 -3.49 -19.16
CA ASN A 39 -7.28 -4.22 -19.71
C ASN A 39 -7.72 -3.75 -21.10
N MET A 40 -7.45 -2.49 -21.47
CA MET A 40 -7.98 -1.88 -22.70
C MET A 40 -6.90 -1.40 -23.67
N SER A 41 -5.64 -1.23 -23.25
CA SER A 41 -4.60 -0.71 -24.13
C SER A 41 -3.96 -1.81 -24.97
N MET A 42 -3.90 -1.58 -26.29
CA MET A 42 -3.09 -2.40 -27.21
C MET A 42 -1.58 -2.29 -26.91
N MET A 43 -1.16 -1.23 -26.21
CA MET A 43 0.24 -0.95 -25.88
C MET A 43 0.62 -1.29 -24.44
N HIS A 44 -0.23 -2.01 -23.69
CA HIS A 44 0.01 -2.32 -22.27
C HIS A 44 1.40 -2.91 -22.00
N ARG A 45 1.92 -3.78 -22.87
CA ARG A 45 3.25 -4.38 -22.74
C ARG A 45 4.38 -3.36 -22.87
N LEU A 46 4.28 -2.41 -23.80
CA LEU A 46 5.29 -1.36 -23.97
C LEU A 46 5.26 -0.41 -22.77
N VAL A 47 4.07 0.02 -22.34
CA VAL A 47 3.92 0.88 -21.16
C VAL A 47 4.50 0.21 -19.92
N TYR A 48 4.22 -1.08 -19.72
CA TYR A 48 4.78 -1.87 -18.62
C TYR A 48 6.31 -1.95 -18.69
N ALA A 49 6.89 -2.21 -19.87
CA ALA A 49 8.33 -2.30 -20.05
C ALA A 49 9.06 -0.98 -19.76
N GLU A 50 8.49 0.16 -20.17
CA GLU A 50 9.04 1.49 -19.84
C GLU A 50 8.87 1.81 -18.35
N MET A 51 7.71 1.51 -17.76
CA MET A 51 7.47 1.71 -16.33
C MET A 51 8.43 0.91 -15.45
N ARG A 52 8.72 -0.33 -15.83
CA ARG A 52 9.64 -1.20 -15.07
C ARG A 52 11.06 -0.62 -14.95
N GLN A 53 11.50 0.17 -15.94
CA GLN A 53 12.83 0.81 -15.90
C GLN A 53 12.92 1.88 -14.82
N ILE A 54 11.84 2.65 -14.59
CA ILE A 54 11.81 3.66 -13.52
C ILE A 54 11.40 3.07 -12.18
N GLU A 55 10.57 2.03 -12.18
CA GLU A 55 10.07 1.38 -10.97
C GLU A 55 11.22 0.91 -10.09
N MET A 56 12.22 0.23 -10.66
CA MET A 56 13.30 -0.37 -9.88
C MET A 56 14.12 0.67 -9.07
N PRO A 57 14.61 1.78 -9.65
CA PRO A 57 15.20 2.88 -8.88
C PRO A 57 14.30 3.44 -7.77
N PHE A 58 13.02 3.67 -8.06
CA PHE A 58 12.07 4.16 -7.05
C PHE A 58 11.83 3.15 -5.94
N TYR A 59 11.78 1.86 -6.26
CA TYR A 59 11.62 0.78 -5.31
C TYR A 59 12.83 0.73 -4.36
N ILE A 60 14.04 0.74 -4.90
CA ILE A 60 15.27 0.76 -4.10
C ILE A 60 15.32 2.03 -3.23
N ALA A 61 15.08 3.20 -3.81
CA ALA A 61 15.06 4.46 -3.06
C ALA A 61 14.01 4.44 -1.95
N PHE A 62 12.80 3.94 -2.23
CA PHE A 62 11.73 3.80 -1.26
C PHE A 62 12.15 2.90 -0.09
N PHE A 63 12.61 1.67 -0.34
CA PHE A 63 12.98 0.76 0.75
C PHE A 63 14.21 1.23 1.54
N VAL A 64 15.18 1.86 0.89
CA VAL A 64 16.35 2.44 1.58
C VAL A 64 15.93 3.63 2.44
N LEU A 65 15.13 4.55 1.91
CA LEU A 65 14.67 5.73 2.66
C LEU A 65 13.69 5.34 3.77
N SER A 66 12.77 4.40 3.54
CA SER A 66 11.87 3.87 4.56
C SER A 66 12.65 3.18 5.68
N GLY A 67 13.64 2.35 5.33
CA GLY A 67 14.54 1.74 6.31
C GLY A 67 15.40 2.76 7.07
N ALA A 68 15.91 3.79 6.40
CA ALA A 68 16.69 4.85 7.03
C ALA A 68 15.85 5.79 7.90
N SER A 69 14.57 5.97 7.57
CA SER A 69 13.61 6.78 8.33
C SER A 69 12.99 6.01 9.51
N LEU A 70 13.37 4.75 9.69
CA LEU A 70 12.83 3.89 10.72
C LEU A 70 13.36 4.30 12.09
N GLU A 71 12.58 5.09 12.80
CA GLU A 71 12.94 5.59 14.12
C GLU A 71 12.36 4.67 15.21
N LEU A 72 13.17 3.70 15.67
CA LEU A 72 12.77 2.73 16.70
C LEU A 72 12.31 3.39 18.01
N ALA A 73 12.75 4.62 18.27
CA ALA A 73 12.29 5.39 19.43
C ALA A 73 10.77 5.62 19.41
N GLN A 74 10.15 5.71 18.22
CA GLN A 74 8.71 5.89 18.09
C GLN A 74 7.93 4.68 18.64
N LEU A 75 8.51 3.48 18.59
CA LEU A 75 7.90 2.28 19.18
C LEU A 75 7.73 2.39 20.71
N GLY A 76 8.59 3.14 21.40
CA GLY A 76 8.45 3.40 22.83
C GLY A 76 7.24 4.27 23.18
N ASN A 77 6.75 5.06 22.21
CA ASN A 77 5.63 5.99 22.37
C ASN A 77 4.28 5.38 21.97
N LEU A 78 4.24 4.08 21.64
CA LEU A 78 3.04 3.36 21.20
C LEU A 78 1.86 3.52 22.17
N GLY A 79 2.13 3.64 23.47
CA GLY A 79 1.13 3.84 24.51
C GLY A 79 0.00 2.79 24.47
N LEU A 80 -1.11 3.06 25.17
CA LEU A 80 -2.26 2.16 25.16
C LEU A 80 -3.02 2.22 23.82
N LEU A 81 -3.13 3.41 23.21
CA LEU A 81 -3.86 3.63 21.97
C LEU A 81 -3.22 2.91 20.78
N GLY A 82 -1.90 2.96 20.66
CA GLY A 82 -1.21 2.26 19.58
C GLY A 82 -1.26 0.75 19.77
N LEU A 83 -1.16 0.23 20.99
CA LEU A 83 -1.36 -1.20 21.26
C LEU A 83 -2.78 -1.65 20.89
N ALA A 84 -3.80 -0.86 21.26
CA ALA A 84 -5.18 -1.13 20.86
C ALA A 84 -5.32 -1.13 19.33
N TYR A 85 -4.74 -0.16 18.64
CA TYR A 85 -4.75 -0.09 17.18
C TYR A 85 -4.06 -1.30 16.53
N LEU A 86 -2.89 -1.70 17.06
CA LEU A 86 -2.13 -2.85 16.58
C LEU A 86 -2.91 -4.15 16.63
N ILE A 87 -3.80 -4.32 17.62
CA ILE A 87 -4.61 -5.53 17.78
C ILE A 87 -5.93 -5.42 17.02
N LEU A 88 -6.66 -4.33 17.25
CA LEU A 88 -8.01 -4.16 16.71
C LEU A 88 -8.02 -4.09 15.18
N ARG A 89 -7.01 -3.45 14.56
CA ARG A 89 -6.96 -3.31 13.10
C ARG A 89 -6.80 -4.65 12.38
N PRO A 90 -5.80 -5.51 12.68
CA PRO A 90 -5.72 -6.84 12.08
C PRO A 90 -6.96 -7.69 12.33
N THR A 91 -7.47 -7.70 13.57
CA THR A 91 -8.66 -8.47 13.91
C THR A 91 -9.86 -7.99 13.09
N GLY A 92 -10.05 -6.68 12.94
CA GLY A 92 -11.07 -6.09 12.08
C GLY A 92 -10.91 -6.50 10.61
N LYS A 93 -9.68 -6.46 10.07
CA LYS A 93 -9.40 -6.91 8.69
C LYS A 93 -9.69 -8.40 8.50
N PHE A 94 -9.30 -9.23 9.46
CA PHE A 94 -9.49 -10.68 9.40
C PHE A 94 -10.98 -11.03 9.47
N LEU A 95 -11.70 -10.51 10.46
CA LEU A 95 -13.14 -10.73 10.60
C LEU A 95 -13.91 -10.16 9.41
N GLY A 96 -13.58 -8.95 8.97
CA GLY A 96 -14.18 -8.31 7.81
C GLY A 96 -14.00 -9.14 6.54
N ALA A 97 -12.77 -9.58 6.25
CA ALA A 97 -12.48 -10.43 5.10
C ALA A 97 -13.21 -11.77 5.19
N PHE A 98 -13.25 -12.39 6.37
CA PHE A 98 -13.92 -13.66 6.61
C PHE A 98 -15.43 -13.56 6.36
N PHE A 99 -16.10 -12.59 6.99
CA PHE A 99 -17.56 -12.42 6.84
C PHE A 99 -17.94 -11.96 5.43
N ALA A 100 -17.22 -11.00 4.86
CA ALA A 100 -17.49 -10.49 3.52
C ALA A 100 -17.28 -11.58 2.47
N GLY A 101 -16.17 -12.32 2.55
CA GLY A 101 -15.84 -13.39 1.61
C GLY A 101 -16.80 -14.58 1.72
N ARG A 102 -17.22 -14.95 2.94
CA ARG A 102 -18.26 -15.98 3.13
C ARG A 102 -19.61 -15.56 2.54
N LYS A 103 -19.98 -14.28 2.68
CA LYS A 103 -21.24 -13.74 2.14
C LYS A 103 -21.22 -13.60 0.61
N SER A 104 -20.07 -13.26 0.02
CA SER A 104 -19.92 -13.10 -1.43
C SER A 104 -19.78 -14.42 -2.19
N GLY A 105 -19.72 -15.56 -1.49
CA GLY A 105 -19.49 -16.87 -2.11
C GLY A 105 -18.04 -17.08 -2.57
N ALA A 106 -17.09 -16.29 -2.06
CA ALA A 106 -15.68 -16.52 -2.34
C ALA A 106 -15.22 -17.88 -1.77
N GLY A 107 -14.29 -18.53 -2.47
CA GLY A 107 -13.72 -19.80 -2.03
C GLY A 107 -13.13 -19.70 -0.62
N GLU A 108 -13.23 -20.79 0.16
CA GLU A 108 -12.77 -20.84 1.55
C GLU A 108 -11.31 -20.45 1.74
N ILE A 109 -10.50 -20.80 0.75
CA ILE A 109 -9.09 -20.48 0.72
C ILE A 109 -8.83 -18.97 0.60
N ILE A 110 -9.71 -18.22 -0.07
CA ILE A 110 -9.57 -16.78 -0.26
C ILE A 110 -9.86 -16.07 1.05
N TYR A 111 -11.06 -16.22 1.61
CA TYR A 111 -11.48 -15.41 2.75
C TYR A 111 -10.73 -15.74 4.06
N ARG A 112 -10.18 -16.96 4.18
CA ARG A 112 -9.33 -17.35 5.32
C ARG A 112 -7.92 -16.74 5.26
N ASN A 113 -7.42 -16.41 4.06
CA ASN A 113 -6.07 -15.89 3.85
C ASN A 113 -6.05 -14.38 3.55
N LEU A 114 -7.12 -13.84 2.97
CA LEU A 114 -7.21 -12.44 2.57
C LEU A 114 -6.98 -11.48 3.74
N GLY A 115 -7.51 -11.78 4.93
CA GLY A 115 -7.29 -10.98 6.13
C GLY A 115 -5.79 -10.80 6.42
N LEU A 116 -5.01 -11.89 6.39
CA LEU A 116 -3.56 -11.89 6.60
C LEU A 116 -2.81 -11.14 5.50
N ALA A 117 -3.21 -11.33 4.24
CA ALA A 117 -2.60 -10.66 3.09
C ALA A 117 -2.81 -9.14 3.09
N LEU A 118 -3.85 -8.65 3.80
CA LEU A 118 -4.17 -7.23 3.93
C LEU A 118 -3.50 -6.54 5.13
N LEU A 119 -2.77 -7.25 6.00
CA LEU A 119 -2.09 -6.64 7.14
C LEU A 119 -1.00 -5.62 6.77
N PRO A 120 -0.16 -5.85 5.73
CA PRO A 120 0.89 -4.92 5.37
C PRO A 120 0.37 -3.51 5.16
N GLN A 121 1.18 -2.55 5.56
CA GLN A 121 0.97 -1.13 5.31
C GLN A 121 2.33 -0.48 5.11
N ALA A 122 2.38 0.56 4.28
CA ALA A 122 3.63 1.17 3.86
C ALA A 122 3.41 2.68 3.62
N GLY A 123 4.09 3.25 2.62
CA GLY A 123 4.16 4.69 2.35
C GLY A 123 2.81 5.39 2.17
N VAL A 124 1.77 4.70 1.71
CA VAL A 124 0.42 5.29 1.60
C VAL A 124 -0.12 5.73 2.98
N ALA A 125 0.09 4.91 4.01
CA ALA A 125 -0.36 5.24 5.36
C ALA A 125 0.41 6.47 5.90
N ILE A 126 1.73 6.52 5.65
CA ILE A 126 2.59 7.65 6.04
C ILE A 126 2.13 8.93 5.32
N GLY A 127 1.87 8.87 4.01
CA GLY A 127 1.39 10.01 3.25
C GLY A 127 0.07 10.57 3.78
N LEU A 128 -0.86 9.71 4.16
CA LEU A 128 -2.14 10.12 4.77
C LEU A 128 -1.93 10.79 6.14
N VAL A 129 -1.00 10.30 6.96
CA VAL A 129 -0.65 10.94 8.23
C VAL A 129 -0.11 12.36 8.00
N LEU A 130 0.75 12.55 7.00
CA LEU A 130 1.29 13.87 6.67
C LEU A 130 0.17 14.83 6.28
N THR A 131 -0.76 14.41 5.42
CA THR A 131 -1.94 15.21 5.05
C THR A 131 -2.82 15.56 6.24
N VAL A 132 -3.04 14.61 7.17
CA VAL A 132 -3.79 14.88 8.39
C VAL A 132 -3.03 15.83 9.32
N THR A 133 -1.71 15.71 9.39
CA THR A 133 -0.87 16.58 10.23
C THR A 133 -0.83 18.01 9.70
N GLU A 134 -0.84 18.19 8.38
CA GLU A 134 -0.94 19.51 7.73
C GLU A 134 -2.30 20.17 7.98
N SER A 135 -3.40 19.40 7.92
CA SER A 135 -4.75 19.94 8.07
C SER A 135 -5.24 20.04 9.51
N HIS A 136 -4.79 19.15 10.40
CA HIS A 136 -5.20 19.02 11.80
C HIS A 136 -3.99 18.68 12.69
N PRO A 137 -3.13 19.65 13.04
CA PRO A 137 -1.86 19.40 13.72
C PRO A 137 -1.99 18.67 15.06
N GLU A 138 -3.01 19.01 15.87
CA GLU A 138 -3.25 18.39 17.18
C GLU A 138 -3.56 16.89 17.08
N MET A 139 -4.38 16.50 16.10
CA MET A 139 -4.68 15.09 15.84
C MET A 139 -3.54 14.38 15.11
N GLY A 140 -2.81 15.11 14.25
CA GLY A 140 -1.69 14.60 13.46
C GLY A 140 -0.59 13.99 14.32
N GLY A 141 -0.25 14.60 15.45
CA GLY A 141 0.76 14.04 16.37
C GLY A 141 0.38 12.68 16.95
N ILE A 142 -0.86 12.55 17.43
CA ILE A 142 -1.36 11.29 18.03
C ILE A 142 -1.51 10.21 16.95
N ILE A 143 -2.14 10.55 15.83
CA ILE A 143 -2.34 9.62 14.71
C ILE A 143 -0.99 9.20 14.14
N GLY A 144 -0.06 10.13 13.95
CA GLY A 144 1.27 9.85 13.45
C GLY A 144 2.04 8.89 14.35
N THR A 145 2.01 9.11 15.67
CA THR A 145 2.65 8.20 16.63
C THR A 145 2.11 6.77 16.50
N VAL A 146 0.79 6.61 16.43
CA VAL A 146 0.14 5.29 16.29
C VAL A 146 0.47 4.65 14.94
N ILE A 147 0.31 5.41 13.85
CA ILE A 147 0.48 4.89 12.49
C ILE A 147 1.94 4.57 12.22
N PHE A 148 2.89 5.47 12.48
CA PHE A 148 4.32 5.22 12.25
C PHE A 148 4.80 4.01 13.04
N SER A 149 4.47 3.92 14.34
CA SER A 149 4.84 2.75 15.15
C SER A 149 4.25 1.46 14.60
N SER A 150 2.99 1.50 14.14
CA SER A 150 2.36 0.33 13.51
C SER A 150 2.96 -0.01 12.15
N VAL A 151 3.39 0.98 11.36
CA VAL A 151 4.06 0.77 10.07
C VAL A 151 5.36 0.05 10.31
N ILE A 152 6.20 0.49 11.26
CA ILE A 152 7.46 -0.18 11.61
C ILE A 152 7.24 -1.68 11.90
N ILE A 153 6.22 -2.01 12.70
CA ILE A 153 5.91 -3.41 13.04
C ILE A 153 5.45 -4.17 11.79
N TYR A 154 4.49 -3.64 11.04
CA TYR A 154 3.90 -4.32 9.86
C TYR A 154 4.80 -4.31 8.63
N GLU A 155 5.80 -3.44 8.54
CA GLU A 155 6.80 -3.45 7.50
C GLU A 155 7.77 -4.62 7.68
N GLY A 156 8.10 -4.93 8.95
CA GLY A 156 8.89 -6.12 9.29
C GLY A 156 8.12 -7.44 9.11
N ILE A 157 6.91 -7.56 9.67
CA ILE A 157 6.17 -8.83 9.66
C ILE A 157 5.25 -9.01 8.44
N GLY A 158 4.79 -7.92 7.84
CA GLY A 158 3.77 -7.91 6.79
C GLY A 158 4.15 -8.74 5.57
N PRO A 159 5.34 -8.56 4.96
CA PRO A 159 5.77 -9.35 3.81
C PRO A 159 5.77 -10.86 4.10
N PHE A 160 6.17 -11.28 5.30
CA PHE A 160 6.13 -12.68 5.71
C PHE A 160 4.70 -13.20 5.83
N LEU A 161 3.78 -12.42 6.42
CA LEU A 161 2.38 -12.79 6.56
C LEU A 161 1.67 -12.90 5.20
N THR A 162 1.94 -11.97 4.28
CA THR A 162 1.41 -12.02 2.92
C THR A 162 1.97 -13.22 2.16
N LYS A 163 3.28 -13.47 2.23
CA LYS A 163 3.88 -14.67 1.63
C LYS A 163 3.25 -15.94 2.19
N PHE A 164 3.07 -16.03 3.51
CA PHE A 164 2.42 -17.16 4.16
C PHE A 164 0.96 -17.35 3.71
N ALA A 165 0.20 -16.27 3.61
CA ALA A 165 -1.18 -16.29 3.15
C ALA A 165 -1.31 -16.80 1.70
N ILE A 166 -0.45 -16.31 0.80
CA ILE A 166 -0.39 -16.74 -0.61
C ILE A 166 0.10 -18.19 -0.71
N ALA A 167 1.10 -18.59 0.08
CA ALA A 167 1.57 -19.98 0.14
C ALA A 167 0.47 -20.94 0.56
N ARG A 168 -0.27 -20.60 1.62
CA ARG A 168 -1.42 -21.37 2.10
C ARG A 168 -2.58 -21.39 1.09
N ALA A 169 -2.65 -20.38 0.22
CA ALA A 169 -3.60 -20.36 -0.88
C ALA A 169 -3.21 -21.27 -2.06
N GLY A 170 -1.98 -21.80 -2.08
CA GLY A 170 -1.47 -22.60 -3.19
C GLY A 170 -1.12 -21.76 -4.42
N GLU A 171 -0.99 -20.43 -4.27
CA GLU A 171 -0.77 -19.51 -5.39
C GLU A 171 0.71 -19.21 -5.66
N ILE A 172 1.61 -19.72 -4.82
CA ILE A 172 3.06 -19.63 -5.07
C ILE A 172 3.45 -20.70 -6.09
N HIS A 173 3.52 -20.29 -7.35
CA HIS A 173 4.10 -21.08 -8.43
C HIS A 173 5.54 -20.60 -8.62
N LEU A 174 6.52 -21.47 -8.33
CA LEU A 174 7.89 -21.22 -8.73
C LEU A 174 7.90 -21.24 -10.27
N GLN A 175 8.06 -20.08 -10.90
CA GLN A 175 8.44 -20.03 -12.30
C GLN A 175 9.89 -20.52 -12.37
N GLU A 176 10.08 -21.76 -12.84
CA GLU A 176 11.37 -22.26 -13.33
C GLU A 176 11.81 -21.49 -14.59
#